data_AF-A0A4P2QIA2-F1
#
_entry.id   AF-A0A4P2QIA2-F1
#
_cell.length_a   1.000
_cell.length_b   1.000
_cell.length_c   1.000
_cell.angle_alpha   90.00
_cell.angle_beta   90.00
_cell.angle_gamma   90.00
#
_symmetry.space_group_name_H-M   'P 1'
#
loop_
_entity.id
_entity.type
_entity.pdbx_description
1 polymer ?
#
loop_
_entity_poly.entity_id
_entity_poly.type
_entity_poly.pdbx_seq_one_letter_code
_entity_poly.pdbx_strand_id
1 'polypeptide(L)'
;MKHISHMTPMRALICSLVAGGISLSAPAEAQAVEFGVYEGEGCPAGYTPLTAVDAFWTFVARCDELPYSGVFRIAGGSSIDGPWNNCQQHADDTRELEYTLCKPNYELFDIDGTTFAVVRGGEQCLEGFEHVDFATVSAYSEEICTHVGYWGIARIGGGGSIDGAGYGCGVRATDSRELGDAICVESE
;
A
#
# COMPACT_ATOMS: atom_id res chain seq x y z
N MET A 1 -18.59 2.54 7.98
CA MET A 1 -17.55 3.10 7.09
C MET A 1 -18.09 3.09 5.68
N LYS A 2 -18.18 4.25 5.04
CA LYS A 2 -18.80 4.37 3.70
C LYS A 2 -17.68 4.33 2.66
N HIS A 3 -17.39 3.14 2.15
CA HIS A 3 -16.40 2.93 1.09
C HIS A 3 -16.98 3.47 -0.22
N ILE A 4 -16.43 4.56 -0.76
CA ILE A 4 -16.72 4.95 -2.15
C ILE A 4 -15.69 4.22 -3.02
N SER A 5 -15.97 2.95 -3.32
CA SER A 5 -15.16 2.18 -4.28
C SER A 5 -15.62 2.54 -5.68
N HIS A 6 -14.92 3.44 -6.37
CA HIS A 6 -15.05 3.54 -7.81
C HIS A 6 -14.22 2.44 -8.47
N MET A 7 -14.72 1.20 -8.44
CA MET A 7 -14.25 0.14 -9.32
C MET A 7 -14.72 0.46 -10.74
N THR A 8 -13.84 1.06 -11.55
CA THR A 8 -14.07 1.18 -12.99
C THR A 8 -13.46 -0.04 -13.68
N PRO A 9 -14.21 -0.83 -14.48
CA PRO A 9 -13.69 -2.02 -15.13
C PRO A 9 -12.65 -1.66 -16.21
N MET A 10 -11.45 -2.26 -16.10
CA MET A 10 -10.36 -2.16 -17.07
C MET A 10 -10.84 -2.53 -18.49
N ARG A 11 -10.83 -1.55 -19.40
CA ARG A 11 -10.69 -1.78 -20.83
C ARG A 11 -9.21 -1.61 -21.18
N ALA A 12 -8.49 -2.72 -21.27
CA ALA A 12 -7.13 -2.74 -21.79
C ALA A 12 -7.14 -2.29 -23.26
N LEU A 13 -6.70 -1.06 -23.51
CA LEU A 13 -6.36 -0.57 -24.85
C LEU A 13 -4.90 -0.94 -25.13
N ILE A 14 -4.71 -2.06 -25.82
CA ILE A 14 -3.42 -2.48 -26.35
C ILE A 14 -3.09 -1.59 -27.56
N CYS A 15 -2.29 -0.54 -27.34
CA CYS A 15 -1.62 0.18 -28.42
C CYS A 15 -0.34 -0.56 -28.79
N SER A 16 -0.36 -1.32 -29.89
CA SER A 16 0.85 -1.88 -30.49
C SER A 16 1.59 -0.82 -31.29
N LEU A 17 2.86 -0.55 -30.97
CA LEU A 17 3.79 0.14 -31.86
C LEU A 17 5.17 -0.49 -31.76
N VAL A 18 5.57 -1.16 -32.84
CA VAL A 18 6.93 -1.68 -33.06
C VAL A 18 7.71 -0.64 -33.85
N ALA A 19 8.77 -0.10 -33.27
CA ALA A 19 9.89 0.49 -34.02
C ALA A 19 11.15 0.44 -33.15
N GLY A 20 12.19 -0.22 -33.68
CA GLY A 20 13.47 -0.37 -33.03
C GLY A 20 14.13 0.98 -32.75
N GLY A 21 14.54 1.16 -31.51
CA GLY A 21 15.32 2.27 -31.00
C GLY A 21 15.90 1.82 -29.67
N ILE A 22 17.19 2.11 -29.46
CA ILE A 22 17.97 1.78 -28.26
C ILE A 22 17.09 2.05 -27.04
N SER A 23 16.78 1.00 -26.27
CA SER A 23 16.04 1.11 -25.02
C SER A 23 16.94 1.82 -24.01
N LEU A 24 16.94 3.15 -24.07
CA LEU A 24 17.12 3.96 -22.90
C LEU A 24 15.94 3.59 -22.01
N SER A 25 16.18 2.71 -21.04
CA SER A 25 15.23 2.45 -19.97
C SER A 25 14.81 3.81 -19.44
N ALA A 26 13.55 4.18 -19.69
CA ALA A 26 12.94 5.29 -18.97
C ALA A 26 13.22 5.04 -17.48
N PRO A 27 13.59 6.07 -16.70
CA PRO A 27 13.75 5.88 -15.27
C PRO A 27 12.45 5.27 -14.76
N ALA A 28 12.57 4.24 -13.93
CA ALA A 28 11.44 3.50 -13.37
C ALA A 28 10.71 4.36 -12.34
N GLU A 29 10.19 5.53 -12.71
CA GLU A 29 9.71 6.53 -11.74
C GLU A 29 8.83 7.56 -12.47
N ALA A 30 7.54 7.23 -12.64
CA ALA A 30 6.41 8.13 -12.91
C ALA A 30 5.21 7.35 -13.47
N GLN A 31 4.47 6.63 -12.63
CA GLN A 31 3.22 5.98 -13.06
C GLN A 31 2.10 6.37 -12.12
N ALA A 32 0.90 6.52 -12.66
CA ALA A 32 -0.31 6.69 -11.86
C ALA A 32 -0.45 5.48 -10.94
N VAL A 33 -0.74 5.71 -9.67
CA VAL A 33 -0.91 4.63 -8.68
C VAL A 33 -2.39 4.33 -8.50
N GLU A 34 -2.67 3.11 -8.01
CA GLU A 34 -3.98 2.82 -7.44
C GLU A 34 -4.15 3.59 -6.12
N PHE A 35 -5.36 4.08 -5.88
CA PHE A 35 -5.68 4.87 -4.70
C PHE A 35 -7.13 4.65 -4.26
N GLY A 36 -7.38 4.91 -2.98
CA GLY A 36 -8.71 5.07 -2.42
C GLY A 36 -8.85 6.40 -1.68
N VAL A 37 -10.08 6.87 -1.53
CA VAL A 37 -10.44 8.05 -0.75
C VAL A 37 -11.01 7.58 0.59
N TYR A 38 -10.37 7.99 1.69
CA TYR A 38 -10.75 7.58 3.04
C TYR A 38 -11.11 8.78 3.89
N GLU A 39 -12.14 8.65 4.73
CA GLU A 39 -12.52 9.68 5.71
C GLU A 39 -11.51 9.70 6.88
N GLY A 40 -11.14 10.89 7.33
CA GLY A 40 -10.23 11.12 8.45
C GLY A 40 -8.81 11.56 8.05
N GLU A 41 -7.94 11.66 9.06
CA GLU A 41 -6.59 12.22 8.93
C GLU A 41 -5.52 11.21 8.50
N GLY A 42 -5.86 9.92 8.43
CA GLY A 42 -4.92 8.85 8.14
C GLY A 42 -5.52 7.74 7.29
N CYS A 43 -4.64 6.82 6.89
CA CYS A 43 -5.01 5.66 6.11
C CYS A 43 -5.32 4.46 7.00
N PRO A 44 -6.21 3.55 6.56
CA PRO A 44 -6.42 2.29 7.27
C PRO A 44 -5.17 1.40 7.21
N ALA A 45 -5.17 0.33 8.02
CA ALA A 45 -4.11 -0.67 8.04
C ALA A 45 -3.79 -1.18 6.61
N GLY A 46 -2.50 -1.26 6.30
CA GLY A 46 -2.00 -1.64 4.98
C GLY A 46 -2.16 -0.60 3.89
N TYR A 47 -2.56 0.62 4.22
CA TYR A 47 -2.53 1.73 3.27
C TYR A 47 -1.64 2.86 3.81
N THR A 48 -1.05 3.61 2.89
CA THR A 48 -0.22 4.79 3.23
C THR A 48 -0.68 5.99 2.43
N PRO A 49 -0.58 7.23 2.95
CA PRO A 49 -0.95 8.41 2.19
C PRO A 49 -0.15 8.49 0.89
N LEU A 50 -0.78 8.93 -0.20
CA LEU A 50 -0.06 9.22 -1.44
C LEU A 50 1.04 10.25 -1.16
N THR A 51 2.22 10.11 -1.77
CA THR A 51 3.20 11.21 -1.76
C THR A 51 2.78 12.30 -2.75
N ALA A 52 3.35 13.51 -2.62
CA ALA A 52 3.14 14.57 -3.61
C ALA A 52 3.49 14.12 -5.04
N VAL A 53 4.53 13.27 -5.18
CA VAL A 53 4.94 12.70 -6.46
C VAL A 53 3.91 11.69 -6.98
N ASP A 54 3.43 10.77 -6.13
CA ASP A 54 2.36 9.83 -6.52
C ASP A 54 1.10 10.58 -6.97
N ALA A 55 0.70 11.59 -6.20
CA ALA A 55 -0.47 12.42 -6.50
C ALA A 55 -0.28 13.19 -7.81
N PHE A 56 0.92 13.72 -8.07
CA PHE A 56 1.20 14.45 -9.30
C PHE A 56 1.01 13.56 -10.52
N TRP A 57 1.67 12.40 -10.54
CA TRP A 57 1.59 11.49 -11.68
C TRP A 57 0.23 10.83 -11.84
N THR A 58 -0.51 10.62 -10.75
CA THR A 58 -1.85 10.06 -10.81
C THR A 58 -2.84 11.08 -11.37
N PHE A 59 -2.85 12.31 -10.85
CA PHE A 59 -3.90 13.28 -11.16
C PHE A 59 -3.59 14.22 -12.33
N VAL A 60 -2.38 14.16 -12.91
CA VAL A 60 -2.13 14.83 -14.21
C VAL A 60 -3.03 14.28 -15.33
N ALA A 61 -3.43 13.01 -15.23
CA ALA A 61 -4.27 12.34 -16.24
C ALA A 61 -5.65 11.89 -15.72
N ARG A 62 -5.83 11.82 -14.38
CA ARG A 62 -7.03 11.25 -13.74
C ARG A 62 -7.68 12.21 -12.74
N CYS A 63 -7.51 13.52 -12.95
CA CYS A 63 -8.05 14.54 -12.04
C CYS A 63 -9.57 14.40 -11.84
N ASP A 64 -10.29 14.05 -12.91
CA ASP A 64 -11.73 13.84 -12.97
C ASP A 64 -12.25 12.66 -12.13
N GLU A 65 -11.36 11.79 -11.64
CA GLU A 65 -11.72 10.69 -10.74
C GLU A 65 -11.88 11.14 -9.27
N LEU A 66 -11.37 12.31 -8.92
CA LEU A 66 -11.58 12.88 -7.60
C LEU A 66 -12.97 13.54 -7.48
N PRO A 67 -13.61 13.51 -6.29
CA PRO A 67 -14.80 14.30 -6.02
C PRO A 67 -14.60 15.78 -6.40
N TYR A 68 -15.54 16.30 -7.18
CA TYR A 68 -15.40 17.56 -7.92
C TYR A 68 -14.85 18.74 -7.10
N SER A 69 -15.37 18.98 -5.90
CA SER A 69 -14.96 20.10 -5.03
C SER A 69 -14.23 19.66 -3.75
N GLY A 70 -13.72 18.43 -3.72
CA GLY A 70 -13.04 17.91 -2.53
C GLY A 70 -11.66 18.53 -2.32
N VAL A 71 -11.15 18.41 -1.10
CA VAL A 71 -9.75 18.66 -0.77
C VAL A 71 -9.26 17.45 0.00
N PHE A 72 -8.17 16.86 -0.45
CA PHE A 72 -7.73 15.56 0.03
C PHE A 72 -6.31 15.66 0.57
N ARG A 73 -6.12 15.15 1.78
CA ARG A 73 -4.82 15.04 2.42
C ARG A 73 -3.97 14.02 1.68
N ILE A 74 -2.69 14.36 1.53
CA ILE A 74 -1.63 13.48 1.05
C ILE A 74 -0.45 13.55 2.05
N ALA A 75 0.60 12.76 1.85
CA ALA A 75 1.71 12.63 2.79
C ALA A 75 2.44 13.97 3.03
N GLY A 76 3.09 14.07 4.19
CA GLY A 76 3.95 15.22 4.52
C GLY A 76 3.21 16.53 4.73
N GLY A 77 1.97 16.47 5.23
CA GLY A 77 1.15 17.67 5.48
C GLY A 77 0.68 18.39 4.21
N SER A 78 0.82 17.77 3.04
CA SER A 78 0.37 18.34 1.77
C SER A 78 -1.08 17.94 1.46
N SER A 79 -1.67 18.59 0.46
CA SER A 79 -3.01 18.26 -0.04
C SER A 79 -3.10 18.37 -1.56
N ILE A 80 -4.17 17.82 -2.12
CA ILE A 80 -4.58 18.04 -3.49
C ILE A 80 -6.07 18.39 -3.52
N ASP A 81 -6.44 19.39 -4.33
CA ASP A 81 -7.85 19.73 -4.54
C ASP A 81 -8.49 18.79 -5.58
N GLY A 82 -9.82 18.83 -5.68
CA GLY A 82 -10.56 18.16 -6.75
C GLY A 82 -10.55 18.93 -8.08
N PRO A 83 -11.27 18.41 -9.09
CA PRO A 83 -11.40 19.03 -10.41
C PRO A 83 -11.78 20.52 -10.43
N TRP A 84 -12.60 20.97 -9.47
CA TRP A 84 -13.04 22.36 -9.38
C TRP A 84 -11.86 23.35 -9.26
N ASN A 85 -10.77 22.93 -8.61
CA ASN A 85 -9.53 23.70 -8.54
C ASN A 85 -8.38 23.01 -9.31
N ASN A 86 -8.73 22.32 -10.40
CA ASN A 86 -7.79 21.69 -11.35
C ASN A 86 -6.77 20.74 -10.71
N CYS A 87 -7.13 20.03 -9.64
CA CYS A 87 -6.21 19.16 -8.91
C CYS A 87 -4.90 19.83 -8.49
N GLN A 88 -4.99 21.10 -8.08
CA GLN A 88 -3.86 21.83 -7.56
C GLN A 88 -3.35 21.18 -6.26
N GLN A 89 -2.03 20.97 -6.19
CA GLN A 89 -1.37 20.52 -4.97
C GLN A 89 -0.93 21.70 -4.11
N HIS A 90 -1.04 21.53 -2.80
CA HIS A 90 -0.59 22.50 -1.81
C HIS A 90 0.36 21.82 -0.84
N ALA A 91 1.53 22.43 -0.64
CA ALA A 91 2.45 22.04 0.42
C ALA A 91 2.03 22.69 1.74
N ASP A 92 2.32 22.02 2.86
CA ASP A 92 2.09 22.53 4.21
C ASP A 92 0.66 23.05 4.44
N ASP A 93 -0.32 22.28 3.97
CA ASP A 93 -1.73 22.66 4.05
C ASP A 93 -2.24 22.57 5.49
N THR A 94 -2.56 23.73 6.06
CA THR A 94 -3.06 23.84 7.44
C THR A 94 -4.58 23.78 7.54
N ARG A 95 -5.30 23.54 6.44
CA ARG A 95 -6.76 23.35 6.47
C ARG A 95 -7.11 22.06 7.22
N GLU A 96 -8.26 22.05 7.89
CA GLU A 96 -8.84 20.78 8.36
C GLU A 96 -9.41 20.03 7.15
N LEU A 97 -8.87 18.84 6.90
CA LEU A 97 -9.22 18.01 5.75
C LEU A 97 -9.97 16.78 6.23
N GLU A 98 -11.14 16.55 5.63
CA GLU A 98 -12.03 15.44 5.97
C GLU A 98 -11.60 14.12 5.33
N TYR A 99 -10.79 14.17 4.26
CA TYR A 99 -10.44 12.98 3.49
C TYR A 99 -8.93 12.89 3.26
N THR A 100 -8.43 11.66 3.19
CA THR A 100 -7.04 11.32 2.85
C THR A 100 -7.02 10.40 1.63
N LEU A 101 -6.11 10.64 0.69
CA LEU A 101 -5.84 9.72 -0.41
C LEU A 101 -4.80 8.71 0.03
N CYS A 102 -5.15 7.44 -0.07
CA CYS A 102 -4.30 6.35 0.37
C CYS A 102 -4.04 5.36 -0.76
N LYS A 103 -2.82 4.86 -0.84
CA LYS A 103 -2.40 3.80 -1.75
C LYS A 103 -2.13 2.51 -0.96
N PRO A 104 -2.32 1.33 -1.59
CA PRO A 104 -1.90 0.06 -0.99
C PRO A 104 -0.43 0.11 -0.56
N ASN A 105 -0.17 -0.41 0.63
CA ASN A 105 1.15 -0.60 1.22
C ASN A 105 1.25 -2.03 1.79
N TYR A 106 0.86 -2.99 0.96
CA TYR A 106 0.93 -4.42 1.25
C TYR A 106 1.30 -5.20 0.00
N GLU A 107 1.73 -6.44 0.20
CA GLU A 107 1.97 -7.43 -0.84
C GLU A 107 1.15 -8.66 -0.54
N LEU A 108 0.38 -9.16 -1.52
CA LEU A 108 -0.33 -10.44 -1.42
C LEU A 108 0.47 -11.53 -2.11
N PHE A 109 0.48 -12.73 -1.53
CA PHE A 109 1.16 -13.90 -2.07
C PHE A 109 0.48 -15.19 -1.59
N ASP A 110 0.64 -16.26 -2.37
CA ASP A 110 -0.01 -17.54 -2.10
C ASP A 110 1.02 -18.61 -1.77
N ILE A 111 0.75 -19.40 -0.72
CA ILE A 111 1.50 -20.61 -0.41
C ILE A 111 0.47 -21.75 -0.28
N ASP A 112 0.62 -22.80 -1.09
CA ASP A 112 -0.27 -23.97 -1.09
C ASP A 112 -1.78 -23.65 -1.23
N GLY A 113 -2.13 -22.53 -1.86
CA GLY A 113 -3.51 -22.08 -2.04
C GLY A 113 -4.10 -21.31 -0.85
N THR A 114 -3.27 -20.97 0.13
CA THR A 114 -3.59 -20.03 1.20
C THR A 114 -3.03 -18.65 0.86
N THR A 115 -3.88 -17.63 0.91
CA THR A 115 -3.51 -16.24 0.66
C THR A 115 -2.89 -15.62 1.90
N PHE A 116 -1.68 -15.06 1.75
CA PHE A 116 -0.98 -14.29 2.76
C PHE A 116 -0.84 -12.83 2.32
N ALA A 117 -0.63 -11.96 3.31
CA ALA A 117 -0.29 -10.57 3.08
C ALA A 117 0.91 -10.14 3.92
N VAL A 118 1.85 -9.42 3.32
CA VAL A 118 2.83 -8.60 4.07
C VAL A 118 2.32 -7.17 4.10
N VAL A 119 1.85 -6.74 5.26
CA VAL A 119 1.45 -5.35 5.48
C VAL A 119 2.66 -4.54 5.91
N ARG A 120 2.87 -3.38 5.27
CA ARG A 120 4.01 -2.48 5.53
C ARG A 120 3.60 -1.25 6.30
N GLY A 121 4.50 -0.74 7.14
CA GLY A 121 4.29 0.50 7.89
C GLY A 121 3.26 0.39 9.03
N GLY A 122 2.98 -0.81 9.51
CA GLY A 122 2.14 -1.06 10.69
C GLY A 122 2.11 -2.54 11.08
N GLU A 123 1.69 -2.80 12.32
CA GLU A 123 1.54 -4.17 12.85
C GLU A 123 0.12 -4.75 12.67
N GLN A 124 -0.77 -4.04 11.98
CA GLN A 124 -2.18 -4.43 11.84
C GLN A 124 -2.42 -5.11 10.49
N CYS A 125 -3.32 -6.08 10.48
CA CYS A 125 -3.74 -6.74 9.24
C CYS A 125 -4.80 -5.95 8.47
N LEU A 126 -4.87 -6.22 7.17
CA LEU A 126 -5.92 -5.75 6.28
C LEU A 126 -7.29 -6.25 6.76
N GLU A 127 -8.36 -5.58 6.36
CA GLU A 127 -9.70 -6.13 6.56
C GLU A 127 -9.84 -7.47 5.82
N GLY A 128 -10.43 -8.47 6.49
CA GLY A 128 -10.52 -9.84 5.97
C GLY A 128 -9.25 -10.68 6.15
N PHE A 129 -8.24 -10.15 6.83
CA PHE A 129 -7.02 -10.87 7.18
C PHE A 129 -6.78 -10.82 8.69
N GLU A 130 -6.12 -11.85 9.20
CA GLU A 130 -5.67 -11.91 10.59
C GLU A 130 -4.18 -12.24 10.68
N HIS A 131 -3.57 -12.01 11.84
CA HIS A 131 -2.18 -12.38 12.02
C HIS A 131 -1.98 -13.88 11.88
N VAL A 132 -1.07 -14.28 11.00
CA VAL A 132 -0.69 -15.68 10.86
C VAL A 132 -0.08 -16.21 12.17
N ASP A 133 -0.43 -17.42 12.58
CA ASP A 133 0.09 -18.00 13.81
C ASP A 133 1.55 -18.48 13.69
N PHE A 134 2.21 -18.65 14.84
CA PHE A 134 3.62 -19.06 14.91
C PHE A 134 3.91 -20.41 14.24
N ALA A 135 3.00 -21.39 14.34
CA ALA A 135 3.24 -22.71 13.79
C ALA A 135 3.21 -22.67 12.26
N THR A 136 2.24 -21.96 11.69
CA THR A 136 2.14 -21.73 10.23
C THR A 136 3.36 -21.00 9.70
N VAL A 137 3.77 -19.90 10.35
CA VAL A 137 4.97 -19.16 9.94
C VAL A 137 6.24 -19.99 10.04
N SER A 138 6.37 -20.82 11.08
CA SER A 138 7.53 -21.68 11.24
C SER A 138 7.61 -22.73 10.13
N ALA A 139 6.47 -23.29 9.71
CA ALA A 139 6.39 -24.28 8.64
C ALA A 139 6.79 -23.68 7.28
N TYR A 140 6.39 -22.44 7.01
CA TYR A 140 6.61 -21.75 5.73
C TYR A 140 7.66 -20.62 5.80
N SER A 141 8.55 -20.68 6.79
CA SER A 141 9.47 -19.57 7.13
C SER A 141 10.38 -19.16 5.97
N GLU A 142 10.90 -20.13 5.21
CA GLU A 142 11.78 -19.87 4.06
C GLU A 142 11.07 -19.14 2.92
N GLU A 143 9.77 -19.38 2.74
CA GLU A 143 8.98 -18.74 1.68
C GLU A 143 8.49 -17.36 2.14
N ILE A 144 7.87 -17.28 3.32
CA ILE A 144 7.34 -16.04 3.89
C ILE A 144 8.43 -14.98 4.05
N CYS A 145 9.64 -15.35 4.51
CA CYS A 145 10.70 -14.38 4.75
C CYS A 145 11.20 -13.66 3.48
N THR A 146 10.95 -14.21 2.29
CA THR A 146 11.28 -13.54 1.03
C THR A 146 10.41 -12.31 0.78
N HIS A 147 9.19 -12.30 1.35
CA HIS A 147 8.24 -11.20 1.23
C HIS A 147 8.36 -10.18 2.37
N VAL A 148 8.99 -10.50 3.50
CA VAL A 148 9.23 -9.55 4.62
C VAL A 148 10.22 -8.43 4.23
N GLY A 149 10.89 -8.54 3.08
CA GLY A 149 11.97 -7.63 2.68
C GLY A 149 13.29 -8.00 3.37
N TYR A 150 14.42 -7.70 2.71
CA TYR A 150 15.69 -8.34 3.05
C TYR A 150 16.15 -8.12 4.51
N TRP A 151 15.92 -6.94 5.07
CA TRP A 151 16.19 -6.61 6.49
C TRP A 151 14.91 -6.31 7.28
N GLY A 152 13.75 -6.71 6.76
CA GLY A 152 12.48 -6.47 7.44
C GLY A 152 12.30 -7.38 8.64
N ILE A 153 11.42 -6.97 9.54
CA ILE A 153 10.93 -7.78 10.65
C ILE A 153 9.45 -7.52 10.77
N ALA A 154 8.66 -8.57 10.63
CA ALA A 154 7.21 -8.48 10.59
C ALA A 154 6.57 -9.15 11.82
N ARG A 155 5.54 -8.50 12.36
CA ARG A 155 4.68 -9.01 13.42
C ARG A 155 3.90 -10.23 12.92
N ILE A 156 3.77 -11.24 13.78
CA ILE A 156 2.89 -12.40 13.58
C ILE A 156 2.02 -12.60 14.82
N GLY A 157 1.11 -13.57 14.77
CA GLY A 157 0.13 -13.86 15.81
C GLY A 157 0.79 -14.22 17.15
N GLY A 158 0.05 -13.98 18.24
CA GLY A 158 0.56 -14.26 19.60
C GLY A 158 1.71 -13.36 20.07
N GLY A 159 1.95 -12.24 19.37
CA GLY A 159 3.04 -11.32 19.68
C GLY A 159 4.41 -11.78 19.17
N GLY A 160 4.46 -12.75 18.27
CA GLY A 160 5.70 -13.23 17.65
C GLY A 160 6.25 -12.29 16.57
N SER A 161 7.32 -12.74 15.92
CA SER A 161 7.86 -12.09 14.71
C SER A 161 8.51 -13.08 13.74
N ILE A 162 8.65 -12.66 12.48
CA ILE A 162 9.52 -13.28 11.48
C ILE A 162 10.48 -12.24 10.91
N ASP A 163 11.73 -12.63 10.74
CA ASP A 163 12.74 -11.81 10.09
C ASP A 163 12.82 -12.07 8.58
N GLY A 164 13.29 -11.06 7.84
CA GLY A 164 13.66 -11.19 6.44
C GLY A 164 14.91 -12.04 6.20
N ALA A 165 15.14 -12.38 4.94
CA ALA A 165 16.23 -13.26 4.50
C ALA A 165 17.64 -12.81 4.93
N GLY A 166 17.91 -11.51 5.02
CA GLY A 166 19.20 -10.98 5.48
C GLY A 166 19.51 -11.31 6.94
N TYR A 167 18.50 -11.55 7.76
CA TYR A 167 18.63 -12.03 9.14
C TYR A 167 18.49 -13.55 9.28
N GLY A 168 18.36 -14.29 8.17
CA GLY A 168 18.28 -15.75 8.16
C GLY A 168 16.89 -16.32 8.43
N CYS A 169 15.82 -15.57 8.16
CA CYS A 169 14.42 -16.05 8.26
C CYS A 169 14.04 -16.55 9.66
N GLY A 170 14.59 -15.92 10.71
CA GLY A 170 14.32 -16.31 12.09
C GLY A 170 12.87 -16.05 12.50
N VAL A 171 12.22 -17.04 13.10
CA VAL A 171 10.86 -16.91 13.65
C VAL A 171 10.92 -16.94 15.18
N ARG A 172 10.22 -16.00 15.83
CA ARG A 172 10.15 -15.89 17.29
C ARG A 172 8.70 -15.99 17.74
N ALA A 173 8.45 -16.78 18.77
CA ALA A 173 7.13 -16.89 19.39
C ALA A 173 6.73 -15.63 20.17
N THR A 174 7.69 -14.79 20.54
CA THR A 174 7.44 -13.54 21.26
C THR A 174 8.48 -12.50 20.89
N ASP A 175 8.04 -11.28 20.62
CA ASP A 175 8.87 -10.15 20.29
C ASP A 175 8.25 -8.85 20.82
N SER A 176 8.91 -8.20 21.77
CA SER A 176 8.40 -7.00 22.43
C SER A 176 8.75 -5.70 21.72
N ARG A 177 9.46 -5.76 20.59
CA ARG A 177 9.81 -4.58 19.80
C ARG A 177 8.55 -4.05 19.12
N GLU A 178 8.46 -2.73 18.92
CA GLU A 178 7.55 -2.16 17.94
C GLU A 178 8.11 -2.43 16.55
N LEU A 179 7.36 -3.18 15.75
CA LEU A 179 7.71 -3.63 14.42
C LEU A 179 6.99 -2.76 13.38
N GLY A 180 7.62 -2.65 12.21
CA GLY A 180 7.12 -1.83 11.12
C GLY A 180 6.19 -2.56 10.16
N ASP A 181 6.16 -3.89 10.19
CA ASP A 181 5.43 -4.72 9.23
C ASP A 181 4.61 -5.80 9.96
N ALA A 182 3.67 -6.44 9.27
CA ALA A 182 2.94 -7.61 9.74
C ALA A 182 2.80 -8.67 8.64
N ILE A 183 2.85 -9.94 9.02
CA ILE A 183 2.37 -11.04 8.17
C ILE A 183 0.97 -11.41 8.60
N CYS A 184 0.11 -11.49 7.61
CA CYS A 184 -1.29 -11.83 7.78
C CYS A 184 -1.67 -12.96 6.84
N VAL A 185 -2.76 -13.63 7.18
CA VAL A 185 -3.38 -14.70 6.39
C VAL A 185 -4.86 -14.34 6.21
N GLU A 186 -5.42 -14.68 5.06
CA GLU A 186 -6.85 -14.47 4.79
C GLU A 186 -7.68 -15.22 5.85
N SER A 187 -8.64 -14.50 6.44
CA SER A 187 -9.53 -15.07 7.44
C SER A 187 -10.54 -16.02 6.78
N GLU A 188 -10.85 -17.14 7.44
CA GLU A 188 -11.90 -18.08 7.01
C GLU A 188 -13.33 -17.55 7.18
#